data_AF-A0A4R2T0W0-F1
#
_entry.id   AF-A0A4R2T0W0-F1
#
_cell.length_a   1.000
_cell.length_b   1.000
_cell.length_c   1.000
_cell.angle_alpha   90.00
_cell.angle_beta   90.00
_cell.angle_gamma   90.00
#
_symmetry.space_group_name_H-M   'P 1'
#
loop_
_entity.id
_entity.type
_entity.pdbx_description
1 polymer ?
#
loop_
_entity_poly.entity_id
_entity_poly.type
_entity_poly.pdbx_seq_one_letter_code
_entity_poly.pdbx_strand_id
1 'polypeptide(L)'
;MNLFNKSLIAATAMMGFALSQNAMAEFKYTPPKQPIEAPNPNLIIQSNNAKFADQYPKQFNSWAKTSESTDLVSVNEEDPRTVVLWAGYAFAKDYKKPRGHFYTVTDVRNILRTGAPGVEGGKDLQPMACWTCKGPDVPRLIAEWGEEGYFSGPWSKGGAEVVNSIGCADCHDTTSKAFARGEPALRIARPHVLRALEKLGKPFDKMDNTDKRAAACGNCHVEYYFADSLKQVTFPWDKGVDADSIEKYYDEIGFTDWTHAISKAQMLKAQHPDYETWSMGIHGKNGVTCIDCHMPKVKDADGKVYTDHKIGNPFDAFESTCANCHDQEKETLKNIVKTRKSQIKDVMLRLEDQLVKAHFEAKAAWDAGANKEEMNNALVAIRHAQWRWDYSAAGHGGQMHAPEVILHVLGTGLDRVTEARTELARILAKHGVNQPVQIPDISTADKAWKATGVDIEKERKLKAEFIKTVVPQWEKEAQEKGLIPKN
;
A
#
# COMPACT_ATOMS: atom_id res chain seq x y z
N MET A 1 -19.97 79.36 9.87
CA MET A 1 -19.65 78.18 10.69
C MET A 1 -19.99 76.93 9.91
N ASN A 2 -18.96 76.15 9.56
CA ASN A 2 -18.92 74.73 9.21
C ASN A 2 -19.70 74.17 8.00
N LEU A 3 -19.07 74.37 6.83
CA LEU A 3 -18.65 73.35 5.85
C LEU A 3 -19.28 71.94 5.92
N PHE A 4 -20.21 71.65 5.00
CA PHE A 4 -20.47 70.31 4.49
C PHE A 4 -19.71 70.13 3.17
N ASN A 5 -18.60 69.41 3.20
CA ASN A 5 -17.92 68.87 2.02
C ASN A 5 -18.30 67.39 1.90
N LYS A 6 -19.04 67.01 0.85
CA LYS A 6 -19.01 65.63 0.32
C LYS A 6 -18.95 65.68 -1.19
N SER A 7 -17.73 65.57 -1.69
CA SER A 7 -17.36 65.42 -3.08
C SER A 7 -17.76 64.03 -3.60
N LEU A 8 -18.32 64.03 -4.80
CA LEU A 8 -18.43 62.90 -5.73
C LEU A 8 -17.03 62.29 -5.94
N ILE A 9 -16.85 61.00 -5.68
CA ILE A 9 -15.67 60.25 -6.16
C ILE A 9 -16.15 58.99 -6.87
N ALA A 10 -15.72 58.91 -8.13
CA ALA A 10 -15.98 57.85 -9.09
C ALA A 10 -15.43 56.50 -8.62
N ALA A 11 -16.21 55.45 -8.88
CA ALA A 11 -15.81 54.06 -8.73
C ALA A 11 -14.63 53.76 -9.67
N THR A 12 -13.46 53.49 -9.10
CA THR A 12 -12.35 52.88 -9.81
C THR A 12 -12.33 51.40 -9.43
N ALA A 13 -12.69 50.54 -10.39
CA ALA A 13 -12.54 49.10 -10.28
C ALA A 13 -11.05 48.75 -10.27
N MET A 14 -10.50 48.38 -9.11
CA MET A 14 -9.26 47.62 -9.06
C MET A 14 -9.61 46.14 -9.16
N MET A 15 -9.53 45.61 -10.38
CA MET A 15 -9.26 44.19 -10.59
C MET A 15 -7.90 43.89 -9.96
N GLY A 16 -7.92 43.40 -8.72
CA GLY A 16 -6.75 42.78 -8.12
C GLY A 16 -6.44 41.52 -8.92
N PHE A 17 -5.47 41.61 -9.82
CA PHE A 17 -4.72 40.45 -10.27
C PHE A 17 -4.10 39.83 -9.01
N ALA A 18 -4.73 38.79 -8.48
CA ALA A 18 -4.06 37.86 -7.58
C ALA A 18 -2.98 37.17 -8.41
N LEU A 19 -1.80 37.78 -8.47
CA LEU A 19 -0.57 37.08 -8.79
C LEU A 19 -0.44 35.99 -7.72
N SER A 20 -0.82 34.77 -8.10
CA SER A 20 -0.48 33.57 -7.37
C SER A 20 1.02 33.62 -7.15
N GLN A 21 1.43 33.78 -5.89
CA GLN A 21 2.81 33.58 -5.50
C GLN A 21 3.16 32.15 -5.87
N ASN A 22 3.93 31.99 -6.94
CA ASN A 22 4.63 30.76 -7.27
C ASN A 22 5.69 30.53 -6.17
N ALA A 23 5.22 30.09 -5.01
CA ALA A 23 6.08 29.42 -4.04
C ALA A 23 6.49 28.10 -4.69
N MET A 24 7.79 27.93 -4.93
CA MET A 24 8.39 26.71 -5.45
C MET A 24 7.82 25.48 -4.72
N ALA A 25 7.36 24.45 -5.43
CA ALA A 25 6.91 23.19 -4.84
C ALA A 25 8.11 22.34 -4.40
N GLU A 26 8.89 22.86 -3.46
CA GLU A 26 9.59 21.98 -2.53
C GLU A 26 8.54 21.64 -1.46
N PHE A 27 7.89 20.47 -1.60
CA PHE A 27 6.90 20.01 -0.64
C PHE A 27 7.57 19.92 0.73
N LYS A 28 7.27 20.88 1.60
CA LYS A 28 7.82 20.93 2.95
C LYS A 28 6.95 20.08 3.86
N TYR A 29 7.46 18.92 4.23
CA TYR A 29 6.71 17.99 5.06
C TYR A 29 6.38 18.58 6.44
N THR A 30 5.08 18.65 6.73
CA THR A 30 4.51 19.08 8.01
C THR A 30 3.71 17.91 8.57
N PRO A 31 4.37 16.96 9.28
CA PRO A 31 3.71 15.76 9.78
C PRO A 31 2.54 16.11 10.71
N PRO A 32 1.36 15.49 10.53
CA PRO A 32 0.31 15.59 11.54
C PRO A 32 0.76 14.91 12.83
N LYS A 33 0.39 15.48 13.97
CA LYS A 33 0.64 14.86 15.27
C LYS A 33 -0.19 13.58 15.40
N GLN A 34 0.48 12.45 15.53
CA GLN A 34 -0.19 11.18 15.79
C GLN A 34 -0.19 10.84 17.29
N PRO A 35 -1.29 10.30 17.83
CA PRO A 35 -1.28 9.66 19.13
C PRO A 35 -0.31 8.46 19.16
N ILE A 36 0.33 8.27 20.31
CA ILE A 36 1.25 7.16 20.58
C ILE A 36 0.69 6.39 21.77
N GLU A 37 0.31 5.14 21.55
CA GLU A 37 -0.11 4.27 22.66
C GLU A 37 1.08 3.85 23.51
N ALA A 38 0.92 3.97 24.83
CA ALA A 38 1.88 3.47 25.81
C ALA A 38 1.84 1.92 25.90
N PRO A 39 2.88 1.27 26.44
CA PRO A 39 2.81 -0.15 26.78
C PRO A 39 1.57 -0.48 27.61
N ASN A 40 0.91 -1.59 27.28
CA ASN A 40 -0.24 -2.11 28.00
C ASN A 40 0.01 -3.56 28.46
N PRO A 41 0.55 -3.75 29.68
CA PRO A 41 0.88 -5.09 30.19
C PRO A 41 -0.37 -5.95 30.48
N ASN A 42 -1.57 -5.35 30.51
CA ASN A 42 -2.81 -6.08 30.72
C ASN A 42 -3.38 -6.66 29.41
N LEU A 43 -2.91 -6.20 28.25
CA LEU A 43 -3.30 -6.72 26.95
C LEU A 43 -2.41 -7.90 26.56
N ILE A 44 -2.87 -9.10 26.87
CA ILE A 44 -2.14 -10.33 26.54
C ILE A 44 -2.46 -10.76 25.11
N ILE A 45 -1.43 -10.92 24.27
CA ILE A 45 -1.57 -11.38 22.90
C ILE A 45 -0.91 -12.76 22.75
N GLN A 46 -1.70 -13.76 22.37
CA GLN A 46 -1.16 -15.06 21.95
C GLN A 46 -0.83 -15.02 20.46
N SER A 47 0.45 -14.79 20.12
CA SER A 47 0.89 -14.68 18.73
C SER A 47 1.21 -16.01 18.05
N ASN A 48 1.45 -17.08 18.81
CA ASN A 48 1.73 -18.39 18.24
C ASN A 48 0.44 -19.07 17.76
N ASN A 49 0.23 -19.07 16.44
CA ASN A 49 -0.98 -19.62 15.81
C ASN A 49 -1.21 -21.10 16.14
N ALA A 50 -0.14 -21.91 16.31
CA ALA A 50 -0.25 -23.35 16.54
C ALA A 50 -0.97 -23.69 17.85
N LYS A 51 -0.99 -22.78 18.83
CA LYS A 51 -1.71 -22.98 20.10
C LYS A 51 -3.23 -22.99 19.94
N PHE A 52 -3.75 -22.59 18.78
CA PHE A 52 -5.18 -22.62 18.46
C PHE A 52 -5.60 -23.86 17.67
N ALA A 53 -4.65 -24.70 17.24
CA ALA A 53 -4.91 -25.84 16.37
C ALA A 53 -5.86 -26.87 17.01
N ASP A 54 -5.62 -27.24 18.26
CA ASP A 54 -6.44 -28.26 18.95
C ASP A 54 -7.85 -27.76 19.27
N GLN A 55 -7.97 -26.47 19.64
CA GLN A 55 -9.26 -25.88 20.02
C GLN A 55 -10.12 -25.50 18.81
N TYR A 56 -9.50 -25.06 17.72
CA TYR A 56 -10.19 -24.61 16.50
C TYR A 56 -9.62 -25.28 15.23
N PRO A 57 -9.64 -26.63 15.14
CA PRO A 57 -8.93 -27.36 14.09
C PRO A 57 -9.42 -27.01 12.68
N LYS A 58 -10.70 -26.66 12.51
CA LYS A 58 -11.26 -26.34 11.19
C LYS A 58 -10.74 -24.99 10.67
N GLN A 59 -10.79 -23.98 11.53
CA GLN A 59 -10.29 -22.63 11.24
C GLN A 59 -8.77 -22.66 11.06
N PHE A 60 -8.05 -23.35 11.95
CA PHE A 60 -6.61 -23.47 11.85
C PHE A 60 -6.17 -24.21 10.58
N ASN A 61 -6.76 -25.37 10.28
CA ASN A 61 -6.37 -26.15 9.11
C ASN A 61 -6.69 -25.42 7.80
N SER A 62 -7.83 -24.73 7.71
CA SER A 62 -8.14 -23.91 6.53
C SER A 62 -7.21 -22.69 6.39
N TRP A 63 -6.89 -21.99 7.49
CA TRP A 63 -5.88 -20.93 7.50
C TRP A 63 -4.52 -21.45 7.00
N ALA A 64 -4.08 -22.61 7.48
CA ALA A 64 -2.80 -23.21 7.11
C ALA A 64 -2.71 -23.53 5.61
N LYS A 65 -3.85 -23.84 4.96
CA LYS A 65 -3.93 -24.05 3.51
C LYS A 65 -3.70 -22.79 2.67
N THR A 66 -3.56 -21.60 3.27
CA THR A 66 -3.01 -20.46 2.54
C THR A 66 -1.57 -20.73 2.07
N SER A 67 -0.85 -21.67 2.69
CA SER A 67 0.42 -22.22 2.18
C SER A 67 0.33 -22.84 0.78
N GLU A 68 -0.86 -23.23 0.29
CA GLU A 68 -1.02 -23.76 -1.06
C GLU A 68 -0.93 -22.67 -2.14
N SER A 69 -1.12 -21.41 -1.79
CA SER A 69 -0.94 -20.27 -2.69
C SER A 69 0.53 -19.85 -2.69
N THR A 70 1.32 -20.47 -3.56
CA THR A 70 2.79 -20.38 -3.55
C THR A 70 3.38 -19.44 -4.60
N ASP A 71 2.62 -19.12 -5.66
CA ASP A 71 3.06 -18.33 -6.81
C ASP A 71 3.71 -17.00 -6.38
N LEU A 72 4.93 -16.77 -6.87
CA LEU A 72 5.71 -15.55 -6.61
C LEU A 72 6.08 -14.87 -7.92
N VAL A 73 5.08 -14.24 -8.53
CA VAL A 73 5.23 -13.57 -9.82
C VAL A 73 5.84 -12.18 -9.63
N SER A 74 6.99 -11.94 -10.27
CA SER A 74 7.67 -10.64 -10.26
C SER A 74 6.97 -9.64 -11.19
N VAL A 75 6.48 -8.54 -10.62
CA VAL A 75 5.84 -7.46 -11.37
C VAL A 75 6.89 -6.67 -12.15
N ASN A 76 8.10 -6.51 -11.61
CA ASN A 76 9.18 -5.82 -12.33
C ASN A 76 9.59 -6.58 -13.60
N GLU A 77 9.50 -7.91 -13.59
CA GLU A 77 9.84 -8.75 -14.75
C GLU A 77 8.69 -8.86 -15.75
N GLU A 78 7.45 -8.98 -15.28
CA GLU A 78 6.27 -8.90 -16.17
C GLU A 78 6.11 -7.52 -16.82
N ASP A 79 6.44 -6.46 -16.08
CA ASP A 79 6.29 -5.07 -16.51
C ASP A 79 7.51 -4.20 -16.14
N PRO A 80 8.54 -4.18 -17.00
CA PRO A 80 9.77 -3.43 -16.76
C PRO A 80 9.59 -1.92 -16.59
N ARG A 81 8.45 -1.35 -17.03
CA ARG A 81 8.14 0.08 -16.82
C ARG A 81 8.14 0.43 -15.34
N THR A 82 7.67 -0.48 -14.49
CA THR A 82 7.60 -0.28 -13.04
C THR A 82 8.96 -0.01 -12.39
N VAL A 83 10.05 -0.54 -12.98
CA VAL A 83 11.42 -0.23 -12.53
C VAL A 83 11.76 1.24 -12.78
N VAL A 84 11.32 1.80 -13.91
CA VAL A 84 11.49 3.22 -14.24
C VAL A 84 10.62 4.08 -13.35
N LEU A 85 9.32 3.77 -13.22
CA LEU A 85 8.36 4.56 -12.43
C LEU A 85 8.74 4.66 -10.96
N TRP A 86 9.37 3.61 -10.41
CA TRP A 86 9.85 3.60 -9.03
C TRP A 86 11.35 3.89 -8.89
N ALA A 87 12.00 4.46 -9.91
CA ALA A 87 13.44 4.67 -9.89
C ALA A 87 13.86 5.53 -8.68
N GLY A 88 14.82 5.03 -7.90
CA GLY A 88 15.24 5.62 -6.62
C GLY A 88 14.49 5.09 -5.39
N TYR A 89 13.51 4.21 -5.57
CA TYR A 89 12.73 3.61 -4.48
C TYR A 89 12.90 2.09 -4.40
N ALA A 90 12.63 1.51 -3.23
CA ALA A 90 12.83 0.08 -2.99
C ALA A 90 12.01 -0.82 -3.93
N PHE A 91 10.82 -0.37 -4.35
CA PHE A 91 9.96 -1.10 -5.28
C PHE A 91 10.54 -1.24 -6.70
N ALA A 92 11.48 -0.38 -7.11
CA ALA A 92 12.20 -0.60 -8.35
C ALA A 92 13.14 -1.81 -8.28
N LYS A 93 13.55 -2.25 -7.09
CA LYS A 93 14.42 -3.43 -6.92
C LYS A 93 13.64 -4.73 -6.99
N ASP A 94 12.52 -4.81 -6.26
CA ASP A 94 11.73 -6.04 -6.16
C ASP A 94 10.29 -5.78 -5.69
N TYR A 95 9.34 -6.19 -6.52
CA TYR A 95 7.91 -6.17 -6.28
C TYR A 95 7.28 -7.43 -6.87
N LYS A 96 6.53 -8.16 -6.04
CA LYS A 96 5.89 -9.42 -6.40
C LYS A 96 4.40 -9.33 -6.11
N LYS A 97 3.59 -10.01 -6.91
CA LYS A 97 2.16 -10.21 -6.62
C LYS A 97 2.00 -10.92 -5.27
N PRO A 98 0.94 -10.61 -4.50
CA PRO A 98 0.71 -11.26 -3.22
C PRO A 98 0.40 -12.76 -3.40
N ARG A 99 0.71 -13.52 -2.36
CA ARG A 99 0.38 -14.94 -2.22
C ARG A 99 -0.24 -15.20 -0.84
N GLY A 100 -0.40 -16.46 -0.45
CA GLY A 100 -1.11 -16.81 0.78
C GLY A 100 -0.52 -16.20 2.06
N HIS A 101 -1.40 -15.86 3.02
CA HIS A 101 -1.03 -15.25 4.30
C HIS A 101 0.03 -16.00 5.10
N PHE A 102 0.10 -17.33 4.92
CA PHE A 102 1.15 -18.19 5.47
C PHE A 102 2.57 -17.66 5.20
N TYR A 103 2.80 -17.00 4.07
CA TYR A 103 4.11 -16.54 3.63
C TYR A 103 4.48 -15.13 4.06
N THR A 104 3.62 -14.42 4.78
CA THR A 104 3.81 -12.99 5.09
C THR A 104 5.15 -12.66 5.77
N VAL A 105 5.57 -13.43 6.77
CA VAL A 105 6.89 -13.29 7.40
C VAL A 105 8.02 -13.72 6.47
N THR A 106 7.87 -14.82 5.74
CA THR A 106 8.86 -15.30 4.76
C THR A 106 9.11 -14.26 3.67
N ASP A 107 8.06 -13.66 3.12
CA ASP A 107 8.15 -12.75 1.99
C ASP A 107 8.78 -11.41 2.37
N VAL A 108 8.44 -10.85 3.54
CA VAL A 108 9.09 -9.62 4.02
C VAL A 108 10.56 -9.86 4.38
N ARG A 109 10.92 -11.07 4.83
CA ARG A 109 12.32 -11.48 5.03
C ARG A 109 13.07 -11.64 3.72
N ASN A 110 12.42 -12.11 2.67
CA ASN A 110 13.09 -12.49 1.42
C ASN A 110 13.14 -11.40 0.35
N ILE A 111 12.21 -10.45 0.37
CA ILE A 111 12.13 -9.38 -0.63
C ILE A 111 13.37 -8.47 -0.58
N LEU A 112 13.91 -8.06 -1.75
CA LEU A 112 15.09 -7.17 -1.79
C LEU A 112 14.85 -5.82 -1.12
N ARG A 113 13.58 -5.41 -0.96
CA ARG A 113 13.20 -4.10 -0.38
C ARG A 113 13.69 -3.90 1.05
N THR A 114 13.82 -4.97 1.84
CA THR A 114 14.32 -4.90 3.22
C THR A 114 15.84 -4.87 3.33
N GLY A 115 16.56 -5.08 2.23
CA GLY A 115 18.02 -5.14 2.22
C GLY A 115 18.56 -6.41 2.85
N ALA A 116 19.78 -6.33 3.37
CA ALA A 116 20.55 -7.47 3.88
C ALA A 116 21.32 -7.08 5.17
N PRO A 117 20.61 -6.68 6.25
CA PRO A 117 21.26 -6.28 7.50
C PRO A 117 22.06 -7.43 8.11
N GLY A 118 23.26 -7.14 8.61
CA GLY A 118 24.15 -8.14 9.20
C GLY A 118 25.06 -8.89 8.20
N VAL A 119 24.95 -8.59 6.90
CA VAL A 119 25.86 -9.06 5.85
C VAL A 119 26.86 -7.96 5.49
N GLU A 120 28.12 -8.32 5.19
CA GLU A 120 29.13 -7.35 4.76
C GLU A 120 28.69 -6.63 3.47
N GLY A 121 28.67 -5.29 3.50
CA GLY A 121 28.16 -4.46 2.39
C GLY A 121 26.63 -4.44 2.25
N GLY A 122 25.92 -5.24 3.05
CA GLY A 122 24.47 -5.20 3.19
C GLY A 122 24.01 -4.05 4.09
N LYS A 123 22.82 -3.51 3.82
CA LYS A 123 22.20 -2.43 4.59
C LYS A 123 20.84 -2.87 5.09
N ASP A 124 20.46 -2.33 6.25
CA ASP A 124 19.05 -2.27 6.62
C ASP A 124 18.40 -1.08 5.89
N LEU A 125 17.36 -1.33 5.10
CA LEU A 125 16.74 -0.32 4.25
C LEU A 125 15.36 0.11 4.74
N GLN A 126 14.82 -0.54 5.76
CA GLN A 126 13.42 -0.36 6.15
C GLN A 126 13.28 -0.13 7.65
N PRO A 127 12.25 0.61 8.10
CA PRO A 127 11.96 0.76 9.52
C PRO A 127 11.22 -0.47 10.07
N MET A 128 11.10 -0.53 11.40
CA MET A 128 10.23 -1.51 12.09
C MET A 128 8.81 -1.57 11.53
N ALA A 129 8.30 -0.44 11.03
CA ALA A 129 6.97 -0.33 10.44
C ALA A 129 6.70 -1.33 9.29
N CYS A 130 7.73 -1.86 8.60
CA CYS A 130 7.53 -2.89 7.56
C CYS A 130 7.02 -4.24 8.10
N TRP A 131 7.16 -4.51 9.40
CA TRP A 131 6.58 -5.68 10.05
C TRP A 131 5.08 -5.56 10.30
N THR A 132 4.54 -4.34 10.37
CA THR A 132 3.23 -4.04 10.97
C THR A 132 2.10 -4.92 10.45
N CYS A 133 2.08 -5.20 9.16
CA CYS A 133 1.03 -5.97 8.49
C CYS A 133 1.48 -7.41 8.16
N LYS A 134 2.34 -8.04 8.97
CA LYS A 134 2.97 -9.34 8.65
C LYS A 134 2.69 -10.45 9.65
N GLY A 135 2.17 -10.15 10.84
CA GLY A 135 1.85 -11.19 11.80
C GLY A 135 1.37 -10.73 13.16
N PRO A 136 0.89 -11.67 13.99
CA PRO A 136 0.31 -11.40 15.30
C PRO A 136 1.36 -11.09 16.38
N ASP A 137 2.66 -11.27 16.09
CA ASP A 137 3.71 -10.75 16.95
C ASP A 137 3.71 -9.21 17.00
N VAL A 138 3.17 -8.53 15.97
CA VAL A 138 3.06 -7.07 15.96
C VAL A 138 2.18 -6.55 17.10
N PRO A 139 0.89 -6.96 17.23
CA PRO A 139 0.08 -6.51 18.36
C PRO A 139 0.65 -6.94 19.71
N ARG A 140 1.38 -8.07 19.79
CA ARG A 140 2.11 -8.48 21.00
C ARG A 140 3.18 -7.43 21.37
N LEU A 141 4.04 -7.08 20.41
CA LEU A 141 5.10 -6.09 20.61
C LEU A 141 4.55 -4.69 20.89
N ILE A 142 3.46 -4.28 20.25
CA ILE A 142 2.80 -2.99 20.56
C ILE A 142 2.25 -3.00 22.00
N ALA A 143 1.67 -4.12 22.47
CA ALA A 143 1.21 -4.23 23.84
C ALA A 143 2.38 -4.20 24.84
N GLU A 144 3.49 -4.87 24.55
CA GLU A 144 4.66 -4.95 25.43
C GLU A 144 5.50 -3.66 25.44
N TRP A 145 5.68 -3.02 24.27
CA TRP A 145 6.64 -1.92 24.07
C TRP A 145 5.99 -0.56 23.83
N GLY A 146 4.66 -0.51 23.64
CA GLY A 146 3.97 0.68 23.15
C GLY A 146 4.30 0.97 21.67
N GLU A 147 3.60 1.93 21.07
CA GLU A 147 3.83 2.31 19.66
C GLU A 147 5.22 2.93 19.46
N GLU A 148 5.71 3.75 20.38
CA GLU A 148 7.05 4.34 20.29
C GLU A 148 8.16 3.27 20.35
N GLY A 149 8.05 2.33 21.30
CA GLY A 149 8.98 1.22 21.41
C GLY A 149 8.91 0.28 20.21
N TYR A 150 7.74 0.06 19.63
CA TYR A 150 7.56 -0.77 18.43
C TYR A 150 8.13 -0.10 17.17
N PHE A 151 7.71 1.12 16.84
CA PHE A 151 8.07 1.77 15.56
C PHE A 151 9.51 2.29 15.54
N SER A 152 10.15 2.49 16.71
CA SER A 152 11.53 2.94 16.77
C SER A 152 12.53 1.89 16.27
N GLY A 153 13.40 2.33 15.36
CA GLY A 153 14.54 1.56 14.88
C GLY A 153 14.32 0.86 13.54
N PRO A 154 15.36 0.16 13.07
CA PRO A 154 15.36 -0.47 11.76
C PRO A 154 14.59 -1.80 11.77
N TRP A 155 14.23 -2.31 10.60
CA TRP A 155 13.47 -3.54 10.41
C TRP A 155 14.14 -4.75 11.07
N SER A 156 15.47 -4.85 11.03
CA SER A 156 16.22 -5.94 11.68
C SER A 156 15.99 -6.06 13.19
N LYS A 157 15.58 -4.99 13.89
CA LYS A 157 15.23 -5.05 15.33
C LYS A 157 14.13 -6.07 15.61
N GLY A 158 13.17 -6.21 14.70
CA GLY A 158 12.06 -7.16 14.82
C GLY A 158 12.37 -8.58 14.33
N GLY A 159 13.59 -8.85 13.83
CA GLY A 159 13.91 -10.07 13.09
C GLY A 159 13.65 -11.37 13.86
N ALA A 160 14.08 -11.41 15.13
CA ALA A 160 13.87 -12.53 16.06
C ALA A 160 12.57 -12.43 16.87
N GLU A 161 11.78 -11.37 16.67
CA GLU A 161 10.58 -11.07 17.46
C GLU A 161 9.29 -11.27 16.66
N VAL A 162 9.32 -10.97 15.36
CA VAL A 162 8.21 -11.13 14.42
C VAL A 162 8.47 -12.37 13.57
N VAL A 163 7.95 -13.49 14.06
CA VAL A 163 8.30 -14.84 13.56
C VAL A 163 7.07 -15.67 13.19
N ASN A 164 5.89 -15.28 13.66
CA ASN A 164 4.62 -15.86 13.28
C ASN A 164 4.00 -15.05 12.15
N SER A 165 3.64 -15.71 11.03
CA SER A 165 2.86 -15.10 9.95
C SER A 165 1.44 -14.73 10.41
N ILE A 166 0.77 -13.86 9.63
CA ILE A 166 -0.62 -13.43 9.86
C ILE A 166 -1.49 -14.59 10.34
N GLY A 167 -2.22 -14.39 11.44
CA GLY A 167 -3.05 -15.45 12.00
C GLY A 167 -4.06 -14.97 13.04
N CYS A 168 -4.42 -15.84 13.99
CA CYS A 168 -5.64 -15.71 14.79
C CYS A 168 -5.73 -14.36 15.52
N ALA A 169 -4.64 -13.98 16.19
CA ALA A 169 -4.61 -12.76 16.99
C ALA A 169 -4.58 -11.48 16.15
N ASP A 170 -4.37 -11.50 14.84
CA ASP A 170 -4.50 -10.29 14.02
C ASP A 170 -5.95 -9.82 13.89
N CYS A 171 -6.91 -10.74 13.97
CA CYS A 171 -8.34 -10.47 13.69
C CYS A 171 -9.27 -10.79 14.87
N HIS A 172 -8.82 -11.60 15.84
CA HIS A 172 -9.64 -12.07 16.95
C HIS A 172 -9.09 -11.63 18.30
N ASP A 173 -9.97 -11.29 19.25
CA ASP A 173 -9.62 -11.25 20.67
C ASP A 173 -9.59 -12.68 21.21
N THR A 174 -8.41 -13.29 21.05
CA THR A 174 -8.15 -14.68 21.40
C THR A 174 -8.18 -14.97 22.90
N THR A 175 -8.22 -13.93 23.74
CA THR A 175 -8.29 -14.06 25.20
C THR A 175 -9.72 -13.94 25.75
N SER A 176 -10.67 -13.54 24.90
CA SER A 176 -12.06 -13.34 25.32
C SER A 176 -12.78 -14.66 25.62
N LYS A 177 -13.73 -14.60 26.55
CA LYS A 177 -14.66 -15.72 26.81
C LYS A 177 -15.52 -16.05 25.59
N ALA A 178 -15.79 -15.07 24.73
CA ALA A 178 -16.53 -15.26 23.49
C ALA A 178 -15.74 -16.15 22.52
N PHE A 179 -14.46 -15.82 22.29
CA PHE A 179 -13.58 -16.64 21.47
C PHE A 179 -13.50 -18.07 21.98
N ALA A 180 -13.28 -18.25 23.30
CA ALA A 180 -13.23 -19.58 23.94
C ALA A 180 -14.49 -20.45 23.70
N ARG A 181 -15.65 -19.84 23.45
CA ARG A 181 -16.91 -20.54 23.11
C ARG A 181 -17.09 -20.80 21.61
N GLY A 182 -16.14 -20.40 20.78
CA GLY A 182 -16.19 -20.52 19.32
C GLY A 182 -16.88 -19.35 18.62
N GLU A 183 -17.16 -18.25 19.32
CA GLU A 183 -17.61 -17.00 18.70
C GLU A 183 -16.39 -16.28 18.07
N PRO A 184 -16.57 -15.46 17.01
CA PRO A 184 -15.44 -14.84 16.34
C PRO A 184 -14.71 -13.82 17.21
N ALA A 185 -15.39 -13.05 18.08
CA ALA A 185 -14.77 -11.99 18.87
C ALA A 185 -13.83 -11.08 18.04
N LEU A 186 -14.33 -10.55 16.92
CA LEU A 186 -13.52 -9.74 16.00
C LEU A 186 -12.93 -8.52 16.71
N ARG A 187 -11.68 -8.21 16.40
CA ARG A 187 -10.97 -7.03 16.88
C ARG A 187 -10.15 -6.36 15.79
N ILE A 188 -9.83 -5.09 16.03
CA ILE A 188 -8.71 -4.42 15.36
C ILE A 188 -7.50 -4.54 16.27
N ALA A 189 -6.45 -5.19 15.78
CA ALA A 189 -5.27 -5.49 16.59
C ALA A 189 -4.26 -4.33 16.63
N ARG A 190 -4.47 -3.30 15.82
CA ARG A 190 -3.50 -2.22 15.55
C ARG A 190 -4.10 -0.86 15.89
N PRO A 191 -3.51 -0.07 16.81
CA PRO A 191 -4.08 1.23 17.21
C PRO A 191 -4.26 2.23 16.06
N HIS A 192 -3.31 2.32 15.13
CA HIS A 192 -3.41 3.20 13.95
C HIS A 192 -4.63 2.92 13.07
N VAL A 193 -5.10 1.67 13.02
CA VAL A 193 -6.30 1.30 12.28
C VAL A 193 -7.55 1.83 12.97
N LEU A 194 -7.63 1.75 14.30
CA LEU A 194 -8.74 2.35 15.07
C LEU A 194 -8.81 3.86 14.81
N ARG A 195 -7.67 4.55 14.88
CA ARG A 195 -7.58 5.99 14.56
C ARG A 195 -8.02 6.30 13.13
N ALA A 196 -7.64 5.46 12.17
CA ALA A 196 -8.06 5.64 10.78
C ALA A 196 -9.57 5.46 10.59
N LEU A 197 -10.17 4.46 11.24
CA LEU A 197 -11.61 4.22 11.21
C LEU A 197 -12.40 5.35 11.90
N GLU A 198 -11.86 5.95 12.96
CA GLU A 198 -12.44 7.12 13.61
C GLU A 198 -12.52 8.34 12.67
N LYS A 199 -11.49 8.57 11.84
CA LYS A 199 -11.50 9.65 10.83
C LYS A 199 -12.63 9.48 9.81
N LEU A 200 -13.05 8.25 9.55
CA LEU A 200 -14.20 7.93 8.69
C LEU A 200 -15.55 8.00 9.41
N GLY A 201 -15.58 8.38 10.69
CA GLY A 201 -16.79 8.36 11.50
C GLY A 201 -17.29 6.94 11.81
N LYS A 202 -16.43 5.92 11.69
CA LYS A 202 -16.77 4.51 11.88
C LYS A 202 -15.95 3.89 13.01
N PRO A 203 -16.06 4.35 14.26
CA PRO A 203 -15.32 3.72 15.37
C PRO A 203 -15.74 2.25 15.51
N PHE A 204 -14.73 1.36 15.60
CA PHE A 204 -14.92 -0.09 15.47
C PHE A 204 -15.87 -0.68 16.53
N ASP A 205 -15.86 -0.16 17.76
CA ASP A 205 -16.72 -0.61 18.84
C ASP A 205 -18.21 -0.34 18.57
N LYS A 206 -18.53 0.73 17.83
CA LYS A 206 -19.90 1.10 17.44
C LYS A 206 -20.36 0.51 16.11
N MET A 207 -19.47 -0.13 15.35
CA MET A 207 -19.84 -0.83 14.12
C MET A 207 -20.75 -2.03 14.40
N ASP A 208 -21.66 -2.29 13.47
CA ASP A 208 -22.39 -3.55 13.44
C ASP A 208 -21.47 -4.73 13.03
N ASN A 209 -22.01 -5.94 13.04
CA ASN A 209 -21.22 -7.14 12.71
C ASN A 209 -20.78 -7.18 11.24
N THR A 210 -21.52 -6.55 10.32
CA THR A 210 -21.18 -6.51 8.90
C THR A 210 -19.98 -5.61 8.67
N ASP A 211 -20.01 -4.39 9.20
CA ASP A 211 -18.90 -3.44 9.10
C ASP A 211 -17.65 -3.96 9.81
N LYS A 212 -17.79 -4.63 10.97
CA LYS A 212 -16.66 -5.28 11.66
C LYS A 212 -15.96 -6.33 10.81
N ARG A 213 -16.70 -7.09 10.00
CA ARG A 213 -16.13 -8.10 9.09
C ARG A 213 -15.25 -7.46 8.01
N ALA A 214 -15.68 -6.33 7.44
CA ALA A 214 -14.85 -5.59 6.47
C ALA A 214 -13.66 -4.90 7.16
N ALA A 215 -13.88 -4.27 8.32
CA ALA A 215 -12.84 -3.57 9.08
C ALA A 215 -11.69 -4.49 9.51
N ALA A 216 -11.97 -5.76 9.79
CA ALA A 216 -10.93 -6.74 10.14
C ALA A 216 -9.85 -6.87 9.04
N CYS A 217 -10.23 -6.82 7.76
CA CYS A 217 -9.29 -6.84 6.62
C CYS A 217 -8.51 -5.51 6.52
N GLY A 218 -9.13 -4.40 6.92
CA GLY A 218 -8.53 -3.08 7.04
C GLY A 218 -7.40 -2.96 8.07
N ASN A 219 -7.09 -4.03 8.83
CA ASN A 219 -5.84 -4.08 9.61
C ASN A 219 -4.60 -3.92 8.72
N CYS A 220 -4.68 -4.33 7.45
CA CYS A 220 -3.52 -4.46 6.57
C CYS A 220 -3.77 -4.02 5.12
N HIS A 221 -4.97 -4.28 4.59
CA HIS A 221 -5.31 -4.14 3.16
C HIS A 221 -5.79 -2.72 2.82
N VAL A 222 -4.86 -1.78 2.93
CA VAL A 222 -5.10 -0.33 2.89
C VAL A 222 -3.89 0.41 2.32
N GLU A 223 -4.12 1.62 1.82
CA GLU A 223 -3.06 2.60 1.58
C GLU A 223 -2.49 3.11 2.90
N TYR A 224 -1.17 3.28 2.94
CA TYR A 224 -0.48 3.79 4.12
C TYR A 224 0.84 4.49 3.77
N TYR A 225 1.24 5.38 4.66
CA TYR A 225 2.58 5.96 4.68
C TYR A 225 3.21 5.88 6.07
N PHE A 226 4.50 6.21 6.13
CA PHE A 226 5.24 6.31 7.39
C PHE A 226 5.33 7.77 7.82
N ALA A 227 4.50 8.15 8.79
CA ALA A 227 4.47 9.50 9.33
C ALA A 227 5.73 9.82 10.14
N ASP A 228 6.09 11.10 10.16
CA ASP A 228 7.09 11.70 11.06
C ASP A 228 8.48 10.99 11.10
N SER A 229 9.24 11.24 12.17
CA SER A 229 10.55 10.64 12.42
C SER A 229 10.47 9.24 13.02
N LEU A 230 9.40 8.92 13.73
CA LEU A 230 9.13 7.60 14.31
C LEU A 230 8.72 6.58 13.25
N LYS A 231 8.29 7.03 12.06
CA LYS A 231 7.85 6.15 10.96
C LYS A 231 6.62 5.34 11.32
N GLN A 232 5.71 5.94 12.09
CA GLN A 232 4.45 5.31 12.46
C GLN A 232 3.58 5.06 11.22
N VAL A 233 3.02 3.86 11.10
CA VAL A 233 2.06 3.53 10.04
C VAL A 233 0.83 4.42 10.21
N THR A 234 0.48 5.16 9.16
CA THR A 234 -0.66 6.06 9.15
C THR A 234 -1.44 5.91 7.85
N PHE A 235 -2.76 5.80 7.95
CA PHE A 235 -3.64 5.78 6.78
C PHE A 235 -4.03 7.23 6.45
N PRO A 236 -3.87 7.68 5.19
CA PRO A 236 -4.05 9.08 4.79
C PRO A 236 -5.53 9.47 4.59
N TRP A 237 -6.41 9.02 5.49
CA TRP A 237 -7.87 9.07 5.31
C TRP A 237 -8.54 10.33 5.85
N ASP A 238 -7.77 11.33 6.31
CA ASP A 238 -8.29 12.55 6.95
C ASP A 238 -9.23 13.37 6.05
N LYS A 239 -9.15 13.17 4.72
CA LYS A 239 -10.00 13.85 3.74
C LYS A 239 -10.98 12.94 3.02
N GLY A 240 -10.94 11.64 3.29
CA GLY A 240 -11.60 10.62 2.49
C GLY A 240 -10.63 9.54 2.04
N VAL A 241 -11.17 8.51 1.40
CA VAL A 241 -10.43 7.31 0.97
C VAL A 241 -10.18 7.25 -0.53
N ASP A 242 -10.81 8.12 -1.31
CA ASP A 242 -10.61 8.17 -2.76
C ASP A 242 -9.25 8.80 -3.13
N ALA A 243 -8.79 8.53 -4.35
CA ALA A 243 -7.48 8.95 -4.82
C ALA A 243 -7.29 10.48 -4.77
N ASP A 244 -8.32 11.27 -5.08
CA ASP A 244 -8.26 12.73 -5.07
C ASP A 244 -8.14 13.28 -3.63
N SER A 245 -8.93 12.72 -2.71
CA SER A 245 -8.89 13.08 -1.29
C SER A 245 -7.53 12.79 -0.65
N ILE A 246 -6.95 11.61 -0.94
CA ILE A 246 -5.63 11.22 -0.44
C ILE A 246 -4.51 12.05 -1.10
N GLU A 247 -4.58 12.32 -2.42
CA GLU A 247 -3.65 13.21 -3.13
C GLU A 247 -3.60 14.58 -2.45
N LYS A 248 -4.78 15.17 -2.21
CA LYS A 248 -4.93 16.46 -1.53
C LYS A 248 -4.38 16.43 -0.11
N TYR A 249 -4.58 15.35 0.62
CA TYR A 249 -4.04 15.19 1.96
C TYR A 249 -2.51 15.21 1.94
N TYR A 250 -1.89 14.42 1.06
CA TYR A 250 -0.43 14.35 0.96
C TYR A 250 0.19 15.67 0.52
N ASP A 251 -0.45 16.40 -0.39
CA ASP A 251 0.01 17.70 -0.84
C ASP A 251 -0.09 18.76 0.25
N GLU A 252 -1.20 18.80 1.00
CA GLU A 252 -1.39 19.76 2.09
C GLU A 252 -0.34 19.60 3.20
N ILE A 253 0.05 18.37 3.51
CA ILE A 253 1.11 18.12 4.50
C ILE A 253 2.50 18.13 3.87
N GLY A 254 2.64 18.31 2.55
CA GLY A 254 3.91 18.28 1.84
C GLY A 254 4.68 16.96 1.96
N PHE A 255 3.98 15.83 2.01
CA PHE A 255 4.61 14.51 2.17
C PHE A 255 5.24 14.01 0.86
N THR A 256 6.34 13.28 0.98
CA THR A 256 7.05 12.65 -0.14
C THR A 256 7.64 11.34 0.35
N ASP A 257 7.34 10.24 -0.34
CA ASP A 257 7.94 8.94 -0.06
C ASP A 257 9.40 8.89 -0.56
N TRP A 258 9.64 9.36 -1.79
CA TRP A 258 10.96 9.47 -2.37
C TRP A 258 11.06 10.55 -3.44
N THR A 259 12.28 11.02 -3.69
CA THR A 259 12.59 11.82 -4.87
C THR A 259 12.97 10.90 -6.02
N HIS A 260 12.24 10.96 -7.12
CA HIS A 260 12.45 10.10 -8.28
C HIS A 260 13.85 10.27 -8.88
N ALA A 261 14.58 9.18 -9.10
CA ALA A 261 16.00 9.23 -9.48
C ALA A 261 16.24 9.86 -10.86
N ILE A 262 15.30 9.72 -11.79
CA ILE A 262 15.39 10.26 -13.16
C ILE A 262 14.89 11.72 -13.22
N SER A 263 13.58 11.93 -13.04
CA SER A 263 12.92 13.23 -13.14
C SER A 263 13.16 14.21 -11.98
N LYS A 264 13.61 13.72 -10.82
CA LYS A 264 13.68 14.49 -9.56
C LYS A 264 12.33 14.94 -8.99
N ALA A 265 11.21 14.42 -9.51
CA ALA A 265 9.90 14.67 -8.93
C ALA A 265 9.81 14.11 -7.50
N GLN A 266 9.11 14.82 -6.61
CA GLN A 266 8.82 14.39 -5.24
C GLN A 266 7.59 13.48 -5.28
N MET A 267 7.78 12.17 -5.13
CA MET A 267 6.77 11.15 -5.44
C MET A 267 5.99 10.66 -4.22
N LEU A 268 4.81 10.11 -4.51
CA LEU A 268 3.98 9.34 -3.60
C LEU A 268 3.96 7.87 -4.06
N LYS A 269 3.98 6.94 -3.10
CA LYS A 269 3.77 5.52 -3.34
C LYS A 269 2.37 5.16 -2.86
N ALA A 270 1.62 4.41 -3.67
CA ALA A 270 0.40 3.76 -3.20
C ALA A 270 0.63 2.28 -2.87
N GLN A 271 0.00 1.76 -1.83
CA GLN A 271 0.12 0.40 -1.34
C GLN A 271 -1.28 -0.20 -1.20
N HIS A 272 -1.59 -1.21 -2.00
CA HIS A 272 -2.76 -2.09 -1.88
C HIS A 272 -4.01 -1.45 -1.23
N PRO A 273 -4.63 -0.41 -1.84
CA PRO A 273 -5.79 0.30 -1.30
C PRO A 273 -7.09 -0.52 -1.46
N ASP A 274 -7.09 -1.76 -0.96
CA ASP A 274 -8.17 -2.72 -1.18
C ASP A 274 -9.43 -2.32 -0.39
N TYR A 275 -9.30 -1.86 0.86
CA TYR A 275 -10.44 -1.38 1.66
C TYR A 275 -11.05 -0.12 1.04
N GLU A 276 -10.22 0.83 0.64
CA GLU A 276 -10.62 2.08 0.02
C GLU A 276 -11.37 1.82 -1.29
N THR A 277 -10.76 1.04 -2.18
CA THR A 277 -11.38 0.70 -3.48
C THR A 277 -12.65 -0.13 -3.31
N TRP A 278 -12.65 -1.15 -2.44
CA TRP A 278 -13.84 -1.93 -2.12
C TRP A 278 -15.00 -1.04 -1.64
N SER A 279 -14.73 -0.09 -0.75
CA SER A 279 -15.76 0.77 -0.16
C SER A 279 -16.49 1.64 -1.19
N MET A 280 -15.80 1.97 -2.30
CA MET A 280 -16.35 2.76 -3.39
C MET A 280 -17.00 1.91 -4.50
N GLY A 281 -16.70 0.62 -4.54
CA GLY A 281 -17.26 -0.33 -5.51
C GLY A 281 -18.68 -0.76 -5.18
N ILE A 282 -19.37 -1.34 -6.17
CA ILE A 282 -20.78 -1.71 -6.02
C ILE A 282 -21.02 -2.72 -4.87
N HIS A 283 -20.11 -3.66 -4.65
CA HIS A 283 -20.21 -4.64 -3.57
C HIS A 283 -20.13 -3.97 -2.19
N GLY A 284 -19.12 -3.13 -1.97
CA GLY A 284 -18.96 -2.41 -0.70
C GLY A 284 -20.10 -1.44 -0.42
N LYS A 285 -20.58 -0.73 -1.46
CA LYS A 285 -21.77 0.14 -1.37
C LYS A 285 -23.06 -0.60 -0.96
N ASN A 286 -23.13 -1.91 -1.23
CA ASN A 286 -24.27 -2.76 -0.86
C ASN A 286 -24.00 -3.60 0.41
N GLY A 287 -22.91 -3.34 1.14
CA GLY A 287 -22.58 -4.05 2.38
C GLY A 287 -22.06 -5.48 2.20
N VAL A 288 -21.72 -5.89 0.96
CA VAL A 288 -21.03 -7.16 0.72
C VAL A 288 -19.58 -7.02 1.17
N THR A 289 -19.18 -7.78 2.18
CA THR A 289 -17.89 -7.65 2.85
C THR A 289 -16.81 -8.50 2.20
N CYS A 290 -15.55 -8.22 2.52
CA CYS A 290 -14.41 -9.05 2.15
C CYS A 290 -14.63 -10.52 2.53
N ILE A 291 -15.28 -10.76 3.67
CA ILE A 291 -15.51 -12.10 4.23
C ILE A 291 -16.54 -12.89 3.42
N ASP A 292 -17.54 -12.23 2.84
CA ASP A 292 -18.56 -12.92 2.03
C ASP A 292 -17.94 -13.59 0.78
N CYS A 293 -16.84 -13.03 0.25
CA CYS A 293 -16.14 -13.57 -0.91
C CYS A 293 -14.90 -14.39 -0.56
N HIS A 294 -14.08 -13.94 0.41
CA HIS A 294 -12.77 -14.54 0.68
C HIS A 294 -12.74 -15.50 1.87
N MET A 295 -13.79 -15.51 2.69
CA MET A 295 -13.90 -16.38 3.86
C MET A 295 -15.34 -16.91 4.00
N PRO A 296 -15.83 -17.66 3.00
CA PRO A 296 -17.22 -18.11 2.96
C PRO A 296 -17.54 -19.05 4.12
N LYS A 297 -18.83 -19.16 4.44
CA LYS A 297 -19.33 -20.22 5.32
C LYS A 297 -19.33 -21.53 4.54
N VAL A 298 -18.68 -22.56 5.08
CA VAL A 298 -18.60 -23.89 4.48
C VAL A 298 -19.00 -24.95 5.51
N LYS A 299 -19.34 -26.16 5.04
CA LYS A 299 -19.65 -27.32 5.89
C LYS A 299 -18.49 -28.30 5.85
N ASP A 300 -18.25 -28.98 6.97
CA ASP A 300 -17.34 -30.13 7.01
C ASP A 300 -18.06 -31.44 6.66
N ALA A 301 -17.34 -32.56 6.79
CA ALA A 301 -17.87 -33.91 6.54
C ALA A 301 -19.08 -34.27 7.43
N ASP A 302 -19.14 -33.71 8.64
CA ASP A 302 -20.24 -33.92 9.61
C ASP A 302 -21.38 -32.90 9.44
N GLY A 303 -21.30 -32.01 8.44
CA GLY A 303 -22.31 -30.99 8.15
C GLY A 303 -22.26 -29.74 9.05
N LYS A 304 -21.27 -29.61 9.95
CA LYS A 304 -21.11 -28.45 10.83
C LYS A 304 -20.55 -27.26 10.05
N VAL A 305 -21.26 -26.14 10.13
CA VAL A 305 -20.88 -24.88 9.47
C VAL A 305 -19.71 -24.22 10.20
N TYR A 306 -18.73 -23.73 9.45
CA TYR A 306 -17.65 -22.86 9.94
C TYR A 306 -17.26 -21.85 8.85
N THR A 307 -16.47 -20.84 9.22
CA THR A 307 -15.87 -19.90 8.25
C THR A 307 -14.60 -20.51 7.68
N ASP A 308 -14.50 -20.63 6.36
CA ASP A 308 -13.26 -21.00 5.69
C ASP A 308 -12.21 -19.91 5.91
N HIS A 309 -11.04 -20.27 6.43
CA HIS A 309 -9.92 -19.35 6.62
C HIS A 309 -8.84 -19.50 5.55
N LYS A 310 -9.07 -20.30 4.48
CA LYS A 310 -8.22 -20.34 3.30
C LYS A 310 -8.46 -19.09 2.43
N ILE A 311 -8.05 -17.92 2.94
CA ILE A 311 -8.16 -16.64 2.26
C ILE A 311 -7.41 -16.73 0.94
N GLY A 312 -8.15 -16.61 -0.17
CA GLY A 312 -7.64 -16.84 -1.51
C GLY A 312 -8.58 -16.32 -2.60
N ASN A 313 -8.54 -16.93 -3.78
CA ASN A 313 -9.39 -16.52 -4.90
C ASN A 313 -10.84 -17.00 -4.69
N PRO A 314 -11.84 -16.10 -4.63
CA PRO A 314 -13.24 -16.48 -4.40
C PRO A 314 -13.82 -17.46 -5.43
N PHE A 315 -13.28 -17.47 -6.65
CA PHE A 315 -13.72 -18.41 -7.69
C PHE A 315 -13.36 -19.87 -7.37
N ASP A 316 -12.40 -20.13 -6.49
CA ASP A 316 -12.04 -21.50 -6.07
C ASP A 316 -13.17 -22.14 -5.23
N ALA A 317 -13.98 -21.31 -4.57
CA ALA A 317 -15.13 -21.72 -3.75
C ALA A 317 -16.45 -21.10 -4.26
N PHE A 318 -16.62 -21.01 -5.60
CA PHE A 318 -17.73 -20.30 -6.27
C PHE A 318 -19.13 -20.58 -5.67
N GLU A 319 -19.44 -21.86 -5.43
CA GLU A 319 -20.74 -22.29 -4.88
C GLU A 319 -21.04 -21.76 -3.48
N SER A 320 -19.99 -21.41 -2.72
CA SER A 320 -20.11 -20.87 -1.37
C SER A 320 -19.83 -19.37 -1.31
N THR A 321 -19.52 -18.73 -2.44
CA THR A 321 -19.21 -17.30 -2.55
C THR A 321 -20.22 -16.61 -3.47
N CYS A 322 -19.94 -16.54 -4.77
CA CYS A 322 -20.72 -15.81 -5.76
C CYS A 322 -22.14 -16.37 -5.90
N ALA A 323 -22.29 -17.70 -5.90
CA ALA A 323 -23.58 -18.38 -6.12
C ALA A 323 -24.61 -18.12 -5.01
N ASN A 324 -24.18 -17.59 -3.86
CA ASN A 324 -25.11 -17.16 -2.81
C ASN A 324 -25.97 -15.95 -3.21
N CYS A 325 -25.56 -15.19 -4.23
CA CYS A 325 -26.20 -13.94 -4.64
C CYS A 325 -26.43 -13.83 -6.15
N HIS A 326 -25.86 -14.72 -6.95
CA HIS A 326 -25.85 -14.65 -8.40
C HIS A 326 -26.34 -15.96 -9.02
N ASP A 327 -27.30 -15.87 -9.93
CA ASP A 327 -27.80 -17.01 -10.72
C ASP A 327 -26.93 -17.31 -11.95
N GLN A 328 -25.94 -16.46 -12.26
CA GLN A 328 -25.06 -16.66 -13.40
C GLN A 328 -24.06 -17.78 -13.16
N GLU A 329 -23.80 -18.57 -14.21
CA GLU A 329 -22.77 -19.59 -14.21
C GLU A 329 -21.37 -19.05 -13.87
N LYS A 330 -20.56 -19.89 -13.21
CA LYS A 330 -19.18 -19.58 -12.81
C LYS A 330 -18.34 -19.00 -13.94
N GLU A 331 -18.43 -19.59 -15.13
CA GLU A 331 -17.62 -19.17 -16.27
C GLU A 331 -18.06 -17.81 -16.83
N THR A 332 -19.35 -17.48 -16.75
CA THR A 332 -19.87 -16.16 -17.13
C THR A 332 -19.28 -15.08 -16.22
N LEU A 333 -19.32 -15.27 -14.90
CA LEU A 333 -18.77 -14.31 -13.95
C LEU A 333 -17.23 -14.20 -14.05
N LYS A 334 -16.52 -15.32 -14.26
CA LYS A 334 -15.08 -15.29 -14.54
C LYS A 334 -14.75 -14.48 -15.79
N ASN A 335 -15.52 -14.61 -16.87
CA ASN A 335 -15.28 -13.87 -18.11
C ASN A 335 -15.56 -12.37 -17.98
N ILE A 336 -16.53 -11.97 -17.15
CA ILE A 336 -16.75 -10.55 -16.82
C ILE A 336 -15.53 -9.97 -16.08
N VAL A 337 -15.03 -10.66 -15.04
CA VAL A 337 -13.85 -10.22 -14.29
C VAL A 337 -12.61 -10.20 -15.18
N LYS A 338 -12.43 -11.20 -16.04
CA LYS A 338 -11.34 -11.25 -17.02
C LYS A 338 -11.38 -10.07 -18.00
N THR A 339 -12.57 -9.74 -18.52
CA THR A 339 -12.75 -8.58 -19.41
C THR A 339 -12.36 -7.28 -18.72
N ARG A 340 -12.84 -7.05 -17.50
CA ARG A 340 -12.49 -5.87 -16.68
C ARG A 340 -10.99 -5.78 -16.43
N LYS A 341 -10.35 -6.91 -16.07
CA LYS A 341 -8.89 -7.00 -15.88
C LYS A 341 -8.14 -6.56 -17.14
N SER A 342 -8.57 -7.05 -18.31
CA SER A 342 -7.96 -6.72 -19.60
C SER A 342 -8.10 -5.24 -19.94
N GLN A 343 -9.31 -4.68 -19.78
CA GLN A 343 -9.59 -3.27 -20.07
C GLN A 343 -8.81 -2.32 -19.15
N ILE A 344 -8.77 -2.62 -17.84
CA ILE A 344 -7.99 -1.84 -16.88
C ILE A 344 -6.51 -1.93 -17.20
N LYS A 345 -5.97 -3.12 -17.52
CA LYS A 345 -4.54 -3.25 -17.84
C LYS A 345 -4.16 -2.52 -19.13
N ASP A 346 -5.03 -2.48 -20.15
CA ASP A 346 -4.79 -1.70 -21.37
C ASP A 346 -4.62 -0.20 -21.05
N VAL A 347 -5.57 0.40 -20.31
CA VAL A 347 -5.49 1.82 -19.93
C VAL A 347 -4.29 2.10 -19.02
N MET A 348 -4.03 1.20 -18.07
CA MET A 348 -2.89 1.29 -17.16
C MET A 348 -1.56 1.30 -17.91
N LEU A 349 -1.35 0.38 -18.87
CA LEU A 349 -0.14 0.34 -19.69
C LEU A 349 0.05 1.62 -20.52
N ARG A 350 -1.05 2.20 -21.04
CA ARG A 350 -0.98 3.48 -21.76
C ARG A 350 -0.48 4.60 -20.86
N LEU A 351 -0.98 4.67 -19.63
CA LEU A 351 -0.53 5.67 -18.65
C LEU A 351 0.93 5.45 -18.25
N GLU A 352 1.34 4.21 -18.00
CA GLU A 352 2.74 3.85 -17.71
C GLU A 352 3.68 4.28 -18.85
N ASP A 353 3.31 4.03 -20.11
CA ASP A 353 4.09 4.46 -21.28
C ASP A 353 4.26 5.98 -21.33
N GLN A 354 3.24 6.75 -20.95
CA GLN A 354 3.34 8.21 -20.86
C GLN A 354 4.22 8.66 -19.68
N LEU A 355 4.09 8.02 -18.53
CA LEU A 355 4.88 8.34 -17.33
C LEU A 355 6.37 8.08 -17.53
N VAL A 356 6.73 6.95 -18.18
CA VAL A 356 8.11 6.66 -18.58
C VAL A 356 8.67 7.80 -19.43
N LYS A 357 7.92 8.25 -20.44
CA LYS A 357 8.34 9.38 -21.29
C LYS A 357 8.49 10.67 -20.49
N ALA A 358 7.50 11.00 -19.66
CA ALA A 358 7.53 12.20 -18.82
C ALA A 358 8.76 12.23 -17.89
N HIS A 359 9.15 11.09 -17.32
CA HIS A 359 10.34 11.02 -16.47
C HIS A 359 11.63 11.29 -17.24
N PHE A 360 11.82 10.69 -18.41
CA PHE A 360 13.02 10.93 -19.22
C PHE A 360 13.03 12.30 -19.89
N GLU A 361 11.86 12.84 -20.27
CA GLU A 361 11.72 14.22 -20.74
C GLU A 361 12.10 15.22 -19.65
N ALA A 362 11.68 14.97 -18.40
CA ALA A 362 12.12 15.76 -17.26
C ALA A 362 13.64 15.69 -17.04
N LYS A 363 14.25 14.50 -17.17
CA LYS A 363 15.71 14.37 -17.13
C LYS A 363 16.39 15.18 -18.24
N ALA A 364 15.89 15.10 -19.47
CA ALA A 364 16.45 15.85 -20.59
C ALA A 364 16.33 17.37 -20.38
N ALA A 365 15.23 17.84 -19.79
CA ALA A 365 15.06 19.24 -19.43
C ALA A 365 16.10 19.69 -18.39
N TRP A 366 16.34 18.86 -17.35
CA TRP A 366 17.42 19.11 -16.39
C TRP A 366 18.80 19.14 -17.04
N ASP A 367 19.11 18.16 -17.89
CA ASP A 367 20.40 18.09 -18.59
C ASP A 367 20.62 19.29 -19.53
N ALA A 368 19.54 19.86 -20.08
CA ALA A 368 19.56 21.04 -20.95
C ALA A 368 19.66 22.37 -20.20
N GLY A 369 19.66 22.35 -18.85
CA GLY A 369 19.84 23.54 -18.03
C GLY A 369 18.55 24.18 -17.48
N ALA A 370 17.43 23.46 -17.51
CA ALA A 370 16.20 23.92 -16.86
C ALA A 370 16.41 24.12 -15.35
N ASN A 371 15.75 25.13 -14.80
CA ASN A 371 15.82 25.43 -13.36
C ASN A 371 14.58 24.91 -12.60
N LYS A 372 14.62 24.97 -11.25
CA LYS A 372 13.54 24.48 -10.38
C LYS A 372 12.19 25.15 -10.63
N GLU A 373 12.18 26.45 -10.92
CA GLU A 373 10.93 27.20 -11.16
C GLU A 373 10.27 26.74 -12.46
N GLU A 374 11.05 26.55 -13.53
CA GLU A 374 10.55 26.05 -14.81
C GLU A 374 9.97 24.64 -14.68
N MET A 375 10.64 23.77 -13.92
CA MET A 375 10.27 22.36 -13.77
C MET A 375 9.07 22.13 -12.85
N ASN A 376 8.72 23.10 -12.01
CA ASN A 376 7.76 22.95 -10.93
C ASN A 376 6.44 22.28 -11.35
N ASN A 377 5.75 22.86 -12.34
CA ASN A 377 4.43 22.40 -12.76
C ASN A 377 4.50 21.01 -13.41
N ALA A 378 5.54 20.77 -14.20
CA ALA A 378 5.78 19.46 -14.82
C ALA A 378 5.99 18.36 -13.77
N LEU A 379 6.79 18.64 -12.72
CA LEU A 379 7.07 17.66 -11.67
C LEU A 379 5.86 17.39 -10.77
N VAL A 380 5.05 18.39 -10.45
CA VAL A 380 3.78 18.22 -9.72
C VAL A 380 2.81 17.37 -10.55
N ALA A 381 2.68 17.67 -11.84
CA ALA A 381 1.83 16.88 -12.74
C ALA A 381 2.31 15.42 -12.87
N ILE A 382 3.63 15.17 -12.90
CA ILE A 382 4.20 13.81 -12.83
C ILE A 382 3.83 13.12 -11.51
N ARG A 383 3.99 13.80 -10.38
CA ARG A 383 3.65 13.27 -9.05
C ARG A 383 2.18 12.82 -9.00
N HIS A 384 1.25 13.68 -9.43
CA HIS A 384 -0.19 13.37 -9.44
C HIS A 384 -0.56 12.27 -10.43
N ALA A 385 0.00 12.32 -11.65
CA ALA A 385 -0.23 11.28 -12.64
C ALA A 385 0.21 9.90 -12.13
N GLN A 386 1.39 9.83 -11.52
CA GLN A 386 1.90 8.58 -11.00
C GLN A 386 1.19 8.14 -9.74
N TRP A 387 0.80 9.05 -8.84
CA TRP A 387 -0.04 8.72 -7.70
C TRP A 387 -1.33 8.01 -8.14
N ARG A 388 -2.04 8.57 -9.12
CA ARG A 388 -3.28 8.01 -9.66
C ARG A 388 -3.06 6.66 -10.36
N TRP A 389 -1.96 6.52 -11.11
CA TRP A 389 -1.56 5.22 -11.66
C TRP A 389 -1.31 4.20 -10.55
N ASP A 390 -0.52 4.54 -9.54
CA ASP A 390 -0.07 3.61 -8.50
C ASP A 390 -1.24 3.20 -7.60
N TYR A 391 -2.12 4.14 -7.23
CA TYR A 391 -3.37 3.86 -6.52
C TYR A 391 -4.22 2.82 -7.26
N SER A 392 -4.22 2.89 -8.60
CA SER A 392 -4.93 1.94 -9.45
C SER A 392 -4.22 0.59 -9.61
N ALA A 393 -2.88 0.58 -9.60
CA ALA A 393 -2.05 -0.60 -9.86
C ALA A 393 -1.70 -1.40 -8.59
N ALA A 394 -1.68 -0.76 -7.43
CA ALA A 394 -1.21 -1.35 -6.18
C ALA A 394 -2.23 -2.35 -5.57
N GLY A 395 -3.52 -2.15 -5.82
CA GLY A 395 -4.61 -3.05 -5.41
C GLY A 395 -4.92 -4.09 -6.49
N HIS A 396 -4.38 -5.30 -6.36
CA HIS A 396 -4.50 -6.35 -7.39
C HIS A 396 -5.94 -6.88 -7.59
N GLY A 397 -6.85 -6.58 -6.66
CA GLY A 397 -8.27 -6.90 -6.75
C GLY A 397 -9.13 -5.81 -7.40
N GLY A 398 -8.56 -4.65 -7.76
CA GLY A 398 -9.31 -3.47 -8.21
C GLY A 398 -10.29 -3.73 -9.36
N GLN A 399 -9.93 -4.60 -10.32
CA GLN A 399 -10.81 -5.00 -11.43
C GLN A 399 -12.10 -5.74 -11.01
N MET A 400 -12.11 -6.34 -9.81
CA MET A 400 -13.28 -7.00 -9.24
C MET A 400 -14.00 -6.06 -8.27
N HIS A 401 -13.24 -5.40 -7.41
CA HIS A 401 -13.80 -4.62 -6.30
C HIS A 401 -14.49 -3.34 -6.79
N ALA A 402 -13.85 -2.56 -7.67
CA ALA A 402 -14.37 -1.27 -8.14
C ALA A 402 -13.84 -0.89 -9.53
N PRO A 403 -14.12 -1.67 -10.58
CA PRO A 403 -13.52 -1.49 -11.90
C PRO A 403 -13.77 -0.11 -12.51
N GLU A 404 -14.95 0.46 -12.31
CA GLU A 404 -15.32 1.80 -12.76
C GLU A 404 -14.51 2.91 -12.05
N VAL A 405 -14.24 2.74 -10.76
CA VAL A 405 -13.42 3.68 -9.98
C VAL A 405 -11.97 3.62 -10.47
N ILE A 406 -11.43 2.41 -10.67
CA ILE A 406 -10.07 2.23 -11.18
C ILE A 406 -9.91 2.85 -12.58
N LEU A 407 -10.86 2.61 -13.50
CA LEU A 407 -10.83 3.22 -14.83
C LEU A 407 -10.92 4.76 -14.77
N HIS A 408 -11.75 5.30 -13.88
CA HIS A 408 -11.85 6.75 -13.68
C HIS A 408 -10.51 7.34 -13.20
N VAL A 409 -9.91 6.75 -12.17
CA VAL A 409 -8.62 7.22 -11.62
C VAL A 409 -7.52 7.15 -12.68
N LEU A 410 -7.43 6.05 -13.44
CA LEU A 410 -6.49 5.94 -14.56
C LEU A 410 -6.71 7.01 -15.63
N GLY A 411 -7.98 7.32 -15.96
CA GLY A 411 -8.33 8.41 -16.86
C GLY A 411 -7.80 9.76 -16.38
N THR A 412 -8.03 10.10 -15.10
CA THR A 412 -7.49 11.34 -14.52
C THR A 412 -5.95 11.36 -14.45
N GLY A 413 -5.31 10.20 -14.32
CA GLY A 413 -3.85 10.09 -14.42
C GLY A 413 -3.33 10.40 -15.84
N LEU A 414 -4.06 10.00 -16.88
CA LEU A 414 -3.76 10.33 -18.27
C LEU A 414 -3.86 11.85 -18.55
N ASP A 415 -4.82 12.53 -17.92
CA ASP A 415 -4.93 13.99 -18.00
C ASP A 415 -3.69 14.66 -17.39
N ARG A 416 -3.31 14.25 -16.17
CA ARG A 416 -2.13 14.78 -15.46
C ARG A 416 -0.82 14.52 -16.20
N VAL A 417 -0.62 13.33 -16.76
CA VAL A 417 0.62 13.07 -17.51
C VAL A 417 0.66 13.86 -18.82
N THR A 418 -0.50 14.15 -19.42
CA THR A 418 -0.59 15.01 -20.60
C THR A 418 -0.19 16.45 -20.26
N GLU A 419 -0.67 16.99 -19.13
CA GLU A 419 -0.21 18.27 -18.59
C GLU A 419 1.31 18.28 -18.41
N ALA A 420 1.87 17.27 -17.74
CA ALA A 420 3.30 17.15 -17.50
C ALA A 420 4.11 17.18 -18.80
N ARG A 421 3.78 16.31 -19.77
CA ARG A 421 4.53 16.21 -21.03
C ARG A 421 4.39 17.46 -21.89
N THR A 422 3.25 18.14 -21.80
CA THR A 422 3.01 19.40 -22.50
C THR A 422 3.89 20.52 -21.92
N GLU A 423 4.01 20.62 -20.59
CA GLU A 423 4.94 21.56 -19.96
C GLU A 423 6.40 21.21 -20.28
N LEU A 424 6.77 19.93 -20.21
CA LEU A 424 8.12 19.48 -20.54
C LEU A 424 8.51 19.80 -21.98
N ALA A 425 7.60 19.64 -22.94
CA ALA A 425 7.85 20.01 -24.32
C ALA A 425 8.15 21.51 -24.48
N ARG A 426 7.43 22.39 -23.75
CA ARG A 426 7.71 23.83 -23.74
C ARG A 426 9.06 24.15 -23.13
N ILE A 427 9.38 23.52 -22.00
CA ILE A 427 10.67 23.71 -21.30
C ILE A 427 11.82 23.24 -22.20
N LEU A 428 11.72 22.05 -22.77
CA LEU A 428 12.71 21.50 -23.70
C LEU A 428 12.95 22.41 -24.91
N ALA A 429 11.87 22.91 -25.54
CA ALA A 429 11.99 23.83 -26.67
C ALA A 429 12.67 25.16 -26.27
N LYS A 430 12.36 25.71 -25.09
CA LYS A 430 13.02 26.91 -24.54
C LYS A 430 14.53 26.69 -24.36
N HIS A 431 14.94 25.48 -24.00
CA HIS A 431 16.34 25.08 -23.82
C HIS A 431 16.96 24.46 -25.09
N GLY A 432 16.35 24.67 -26.26
CA GLY A 432 16.90 24.28 -27.57
C GLY A 432 16.76 22.80 -27.94
N VAL A 433 16.04 22.01 -27.14
CA VAL A 433 15.76 20.58 -27.41
C VAL A 433 14.43 20.46 -28.16
N ASN A 434 14.51 20.42 -29.50
CA ASN A 434 13.34 20.41 -30.40
C ASN A 434 13.03 19.03 -31.03
N GLN A 435 13.74 17.98 -30.59
CA GLN A 435 13.54 16.62 -31.07
C GLN A 435 12.94 15.74 -29.95
N PRO A 436 12.18 14.69 -30.29
CA PRO A 436 11.69 13.73 -29.30
C PRO A 436 12.82 13.16 -28.45
N VAL A 437 12.64 13.19 -27.13
CA VAL A 437 13.61 12.64 -26.17
C VAL A 437 13.71 11.12 -26.37
N GLN A 438 14.94 10.65 -26.57
CA GLN A 438 15.22 9.23 -26.73
C GLN A 438 15.09 8.51 -25.39
N ILE A 439 14.27 7.49 -25.34
CA ILE A 439 14.08 6.65 -24.16
C ILE A 439 15.08 5.48 -24.27
N PRO A 440 15.85 5.17 -23.21
CA PRO A 440 16.70 3.99 -23.22
C PRO A 440 15.86 2.72 -23.39
N ASP A 441 16.47 1.67 -23.93
CA ASP A 441 15.80 0.38 -24.06
C ASP A 441 15.46 -0.16 -22.65
N ILE A 442 14.17 -0.33 -22.39
CA ILE A 442 13.61 -0.90 -21.16
C ILE A 442 12.74 -2.12 -21.45
N SER A 443 12.96 -2.80 -22.59
CA SER A 443 12.16 -3.96 -23.03
C SER A 443 12.19 -5.17 -22.09
N THR A 444 13.16 -5.23 -21.17
CA THR A 444 13.27 -6.25 -20.12
C THR A 444 13.64 -5.60 -18.79
N ALA A 445 13.38 -6.29 -17.68
CA ALA A 445 13.71 -5.79 -16.34
C ALA A 445 15.22 -5.53 -16.18
N ASP A 446 16.10 -6.40 -16.69
CA ASP A 446 17.56 -6.20 -16.67
C ASP A 446 17.98 -4.90 -17.34
N LYS A 447 17.36 -4.59 -18.49
CA LYS A 447 17.63 -3.34 -19.20
C LYS A 447 17.08 -2.13 -18.44
N ALA A 448 15.90 -2.25 -17.83
CA ALA A 448 15.31 -1.19 -17.01
C ALA A 448 16.11 -0.93 -15.71
N TRP A 449 16.62 -1.97 -15.03
CA TRP A 449 17.50 -1.86 -13.88
C TRP A 449 18.81 -1.17 -14.26
N LYS A 450 19.41 -1.56 -15.39
CA LYS A 450 20.59 -0.88 -15.93
C LYS A 450 20.31 0.59 -16.26
N ALA A 451 19.17 0.90 -16.88
CA ALA A 451 18.77 2.26 -17.24
C ALA A 451 18.51 3.16 -16.02
N THR A 452 18.16 2.56 -14.88
CA THR A 452 17.87 3.27 -13.62
C THR A 452 19.02 3.23 -12.61
N GLY A 453 20.13 2.56 -12.93
CA GLY A 453 21.32 2.46 -12.09
C GLY A 453 21.20 1.45 -10.94
N VAL A 454 20.27 0.49 -11.02
CA VAL A 454 20.11 -0.59 -10.03
C VAL A 454 21.03 -1.75 -10.39
N ASP A 455 21.97 -2.07 -9.50
CA ASP A 455 22.81 -3.28 -9.58
C ASP A 455 22.05 -4.48 -8.97
N ILE A 456 21.14 -5.06 -9.77
CA ILE A 456 20.24 -6.10 -9.29
C ILE A 456 20.96 -7.40 -8.90
N GLU A 457 22.08 -7.71 -9.56
CA GLU A 457 22.88 -8.91 -9.26
C GLU A 457 23.51 -8.78 -7.87
N LYS A 458 24.08 -7.62 -7.55
CA LYS A 458 24.62 -7.34 -6.22
C LYS A 458 23.53 -7.41 -5.15
N GLU A 459 22.38 -6.79 -5.37
CA GLU A 459 21.26 -6.80 -4.42
C GLU A 459 20.77 -8.25 -4.16
N ARG A 460 20.62 -9.06 -5.20
CA ARG A 460 20.25 -10.48 -5.11
C ARG A 460 21.30 -11.30 -4.35
N LYS A 461 22.59 -11.08 -4.62
CA LYS A 461 23.69 -11.77 -3.93
C LYS A 461 23.70 -11.47 -2.43
N LEU A 462 23.62 -10.19 -2.05
CA LEU A 462 23.57 -9.76 -0.65
C LEU A 462 22.35 -10.36 0.07
N LYS A 463 21.19 -10.36 -0.61
CA LYS A 463 19.97 -10.93 -0.02
C LYS A 463 20.06 -12.45 0.19
N ALA A 464 20.61 -13.17 -0.78
CA ALA A 464 20.81 -14.61 -0.67
C ALA A 464 21.73 -14.97 0.50
N GLU A 465 22.78 -14.18 0.72
CA GLU A 465 23.66 -14.32 1.88
C GLU A 465 22.91 -14.05 3.19
N PHE A 466 22.14 -12.97 3.27
CA PHE A 466 21.33 -12.63 4.44
C PHE A 466 20.35 -13.75 4.82
N ILE A 467 19.63 -14.30 3.84
CA ILE A 467 18.69 -15.42 4.07
C ILE A 467 19.43 -16.64 4.58
N LYS A 468 20.65 -16.90 4.08
CA LYS A 468 21.45 -18.07 4.46
C LYS A 468 22.07 -17.93 5.85
N THR A 469 22.48 -16.72 6.25
CA THR A 469 23.32 -16.52 7.45
C THR A 469 22.56 -15.91 8.63
N VAL A 470 21.69 -14.93 8.40
CA VAL A 470 21.04 -14.14 9.46
C VAL A 470 19.67 -14.68 9.84
N VAL A 471 18.83 -15.05 8.86
CA VAL A 471 17.47 -15.56 9.14
C VAL A 471 17.48 -16.79 10.07
N PRO A 472 18.36 -17.80 9.90
CA PRO A 472 18.42 -18.93 10.83
C PRO A 472 18.81 -18.53 12.26
N GLN A 473 19.60 -17.46 12.43
CA GLN A 473 19.95 -16.94 13.76
C GLN A 473 18.72 -16.33 14.44
N TRP A 474 17.92 -15.56 13.69
CA TRP A 474 16.66 -15.00 14.19
C TRP A 474 15.67 -16.10 14.60
N GLU A 475 15.57 -17.16 13.80
CA GLU A 475 14.69 -18.29 14.13
C GLU A 475 15.17 -19.03 15.38
N LYS A 476 16.48 -19.25 15.51
CA LYS A 476 17.06 -19.86 16.71
C LYS A 476 16.79 -19.02 17.96
N GLU A 477 17.00 -17.71 17.90
CA GLU A 477 16.71 -16.81 19.02
C GLU A 477 15.22 -16.80 19.37
N ALA A 478 14.34 -16.81 18.37
CA ALA A 478 12.89 -16.89 18.58
C ALA A 478 12.45 -18.21 19.25
N GLN A 479 13.11 -19.33 18.91
CA GLN A 479 12.91 -20.62 19.57
C GLN A 479 13.40 -20.62 21.02
N GLU A 480 14.54 -19.98 21.30
CA GLU A 480 15.06 -19.80 22.66
C GLU A 480 14.13 -18.93 23.52
N LYS A 481 13.49 -17.93 22.92
CA LYS A 481 12.44 -17.09 23.54
C LYS A 481 11.06 -17.78 23.63
N GLY A 482 10.89 -18.96 23.02
CA GLY A 482 9.62 -19.70 23.02
C GLY A 482 8.52 -19.06 22.17
N LEU A 483 8.87 -18.19 21.21
CA LEU A 483 7.92 -17.52 20.30
C LEU A 483 7.41 -18.48 19.21
N ILE A 484 8.24 -19.45 18.83
CA ILE A 484 7.92 -20.54 17.89
C ILE A 484 8.39 -21.89 18.45
N PRO A 485 7.84 -23.02 17.98
CA PRO A 485 8.27 -24.35 18.41
C PRO A 485 9.77 -24.60 18.16
N LYS A 486 10.42 -25.33 19.07
CA LYS A 486 11.77 -25.88 18.83
C LYS A 486 11.65 -27.00 17.79
N ASN A 487 12.43 -26.91 16.72
CA ASN A 487 12.51 -27.94 15.68
C ASN A 487 13.12 -29.24 16.20
#